data_AF-A0A6C0E4J5-F1
#
_entry.id   AF-A0A6C0E4J5-F1
#
_cell.length_a   1.000
_cell.length_b   1.000
_cell.length_c   1.000
_cell.angle_alpha   90.00
_cell.angle_beta   90.00
_cell.angle_gamma   90.00
#
_symmetry.space_group_name_H-M   'P 1'
#
loop_
_entity.id
_entity.type
_entity.pdbx_description
1 polymer ?
#
loop_
_entity_poly.entity_id
_entity_poly.type
_entity_poly.pdbx_seq_one_letter_code
_entity_poly.pdbx_strand_id
1 'polypeptide(L)'
;MKKRFNDFFINISLMENISEIQICIDNRERDLHTQIQYYLDSIEQFHNSGSGVSSKIQLSIVSTPLAIGDVIIKLIDKKDGIAEKEELIIERKSISDLLSSIKDGRYEEQSYRLNGTSLHNHNIIYLVEGNILTHYHNKYTSNTNKNNDKFTAYSAIFSLNYYKGFSVIRTVSLEESALFICNCANKLRKGIMDKKRPYYANANANANTNTDENAITQQLHQEQPNYSQVIKKVKKENITPSNIGEIMLCQIPGISSTTAVVIMNKFHTIDNLIKNIKEHGVTCLKEITYTNNDKTRKISKSSIDNIIKFLAN
;
A
#
# COMPACT_ATOMS: atom_id res chain seq x y z
N MET A 1 54.95 -16.49 -2.35
CA MET A 1 54.28 -15.22 -2.76
C MET A 1 53.21 -15.42 -3.84
N LYS A 2 53.48 -16.11 -4.96
CA LYS A 2 52.49 -16.35 -6.04
C LYS A 2 51.19 -17.07 -5.60
N LYS A 3 51.27 -18.00 -4.64
CA LYS A 3 50.09 -18.74 -4.13
C LYS A 3 49.10 -17.82 -3.37
N ARG A 4 49.62 -16.96 -2.47
CA ARG A 4 48.82 -15.95 -1.74
C ARG A 4 48.24 -14.86 -2.66
N PHE A 5 48.92 -14.50 -3.75
CA PHE A 5 48.39 -13.55 -4.73
C PHE A 5 47.24 -14.17 -5.54
N ASN A 6 47.37 -15.44 -5.95
CA ASN A 6 46.25 -16.16 -6.58
C ASN A 6 45.06 -16.34 -5.63
N ASP A 7 45.29 -16.68 -4.36
CA ASP A 7 44.20 -16.81 -3.39
C ASP A 7 43.48 -15.46 -3.10
N PHE A 8 44.18 -14.33 -3.27
CA PHE A 8 43.61 -12.98 -3.14
C PHE A 8 42.77 -12.59 -4.38
N PHE A 9 43.24 -12.90 -5.59
CA PHE A 9 42.48 -12.69 -6.83
C PHE A 9 41.32 -13.67 -7.00
N ILE A 10 41.45 -14.90 -6.51
CA ILE A 10 40.35 -15.86 -6.44
C ILE A 10 39.29 -15.39 -5.44
N ASN A 11 39.66 -14.77 -4.31
CA ASN A 11 38.69 -14.14 -3.39
C ASN A 11 38.01 -12.89 -3.97
N ILE A 12 38.73 -12.08 -4.77
CA ILE A 12 38.13 -10.94 -5.49
C ILE A 12 37.22 -11.42 -6.62
N SER A 13 37.57 -12.51 -7.30
CA SER A 13 36.72 -13.16 -8.31
C SER A 13 35.53 -13.90 -7.68
N LEU A 14 35.65 -14.40 -6.44
CA LEU A 14 34.58 -15.01 -5.65
C LEU A 14 33.69 -13.98 -4.93
N MET A 15 33.97 -12.68 -5.06
CA MET A 15 32.91 -11.66 -4.99
C MET A 15 32.03 -11.69 -6.26
N GLU A 16 31.89 -12.87 -6.86
CA GLU A 16 30.85 -13.31 -7.77
C GLU A 16 29.48 -12.87 -7.23
N ASN A 17 28.99 -11.73 -7.74
CA ASN A 17 27.59 -11.56 -8.10
C ASN A 17 26.57 -12.10 -7.07
N ILE A 18 26.69 -11.64 -5.83
CA ILE A 18 25.79 -12.01 -4.74
C ILE A 18 24.49 -11.24 -4.94
N SER A 19 23.41 -11.94 -5.27
CA SER A 19 22.08 -11.34 -5.29
C SER A 19 21.64 -11.03 -3.85
N GLU A 20 20.69 -10.14 -3.66
CA GLU A 20 20.28 -9.67 -2.35
C GLU A 20 18.76 -9.60 -2.28
N ILE A 21 18.19 -10.07 -1.17
CA ILE A 21 16.82 -9.79 -0.80
C ILE A 21 16.86 -8.62 0.17
N GLN A 22 16.40 -7.47 -0.31
CA GLN A 22 16.45 -6.22 0.41
C GLN A 22 15.06 -5.84 0.92
N ILE A 23 14.96 -5.64 2.23
CA ILE A 23 13.77 -5.10 2.90
C ILE A 23 13.87 -3.58 2.89
N CYS A 24 13.16 -2.92 1.97
CA CYS A 24 13.07 -1.47 1.91
C CYS A 24 11.94 -0.99 2.81
N ILE A 25 12.21 -0.11 3.78
CA ILE A 25 11.22 0.41 4.73
C ILE A 25 11.07 1.91 4.54
N ASP A 26 9.82 2.39 4.53
CA ASP A 26 9.53 3.82 4.46
C ASP A 26 10.13 4.57 5.66
N ASN A 27 10.73 5.74 5.43
CA ASN A 27 11.35 6.55 6.47
C ASN A 27 10.41 6.94 7.65
N ARG A 28 9.09 6.86 7.46
CA ARG A 28 8.10 7.09 8.51
C ARG A 28 8.03 5.94 9.52
N GLU A 29 8.38 4.71 9.12
CA GLU A 29 8.28 3.48 9.91
C GLU A 29 9.57 3.19 10.72
N ARG A 30 9.99 4.15 11.55
CA ARG A 30 11.27 4.08 12.28
C ARG A 30 11.35 2.94 13.30
N ASP A 31 10.26 2.72 14.04
CA ASP A 31 10.21 1.68 15.07
C ASP A 31 10.23 0.29 14.42
N LEU A 32 9.53 0.14 13.29
CA LEU A 32 9.56 -1.08 12.49
C LEU A 32 10.96 -1.37 11.95
N HIS A 33 11.64 -0.36 11.42
CA HIS A 33 13.02 -0.49 10.96
C HIS A 33 13.94 -0.96 12.09
N THR A 34 13.86 -0.32 13.26
CA THR A 34 14.66 -0.67 14.43
C THR A 34 14.42 -2.11 14.86
N GLN A 35 13.16 -2.54 14.90
CA GLN A 35 12.79 -3.89 15.29
C GLN A 35 13.24 -4.95 14.28
N ILE A 36 13.11 -4.68 12.97
CA ILE A 36 13.58 -5.58 11.92
C ILE A 36 15.11 -5.69 11.96
N GLN A 37 15.82 -4.58 12.08
CA GLN A 37 17.29 -4.57 12.20
C GLN A 37 17.72 -5.44 13.40
N TYR A 38 17.11 -5.24 14.56
CA TYR A 38 17.37 -6.06 15.75
C TYR A 38 17.17 -7.56 15.47
N TYR A 39 16.10 -7.95 14.78
CA TYR A 39 15.87 -9.35 14.46
C TYR A 39 16.86 -9.91 13.44
N LEU A 40 17.20 -9.15 12.39
CA LEU A 40 18.22 -9.58 11.42
C LEU A 40 19.58 -9.80 12.08
N ASP A 41 19.92 -9.01 13.11
CA ASP A 41 21.20 -9.11 13.82
C ASP A 41 21.20 -10.17 14.93
N SER A 42 20.07 -10.37 15.63
CA SER A 42 20.00 -11.23 16.82
C SER A 42 19.55 -12.66 16.53
N ILE A 43 18.83 -12.91 15.43
CA ILE A 43 18.24 -14.22 15.13
C ILE A 43 19.09 -14.97 14.10
N GLU A 44 19.71 -16.07 14.51
CA GLU A 44 20.65 -16.87 13.71
C GLU A 44 20.09 -17.29 12.33
N GLN A 45 18.80 -17.67 12.26
CA GLN A 45 18.18 -18.09 11.00
C GLN A 45 18.09 -16.97 9.93
N PHE A 46 18.29 -15.71 10.31
CA PHE A 46 18.33 -14.56 9.40
C PHE A 46 19.75 -14.14 9.04
N HIS A 47 20.76 -14.61 9.78
CA HIS A 47 22.16 -14.30 9.48
C HIS A 47 22.55 -14.73 8.07
N ASN A 48 23.46 -13.96 7.47
CA ASN A 48 24.04 -14.27 6.16
C ASN A 48 25.16 -15.33 6.24
N SER A 49 25.58 -15.69 7.46
CA SER A 49 26.77 -16.51 7.74
C SER A 49 26.46 -17.87 8.39
N GLY A 50 25.19 -18.31 8.40
CA GLY A 50 24.77 -19.56 9.04
C GLY A 50 25.37 -20.84 8.42
N SER A 51 25.76 -21.75 9.32
CA SER A 51 26.57 -22.96 9.13
C SER A 51 26.19 -23.86 7.94
N GLY A 52 26.96 -23.79 6.85
CA GLY A 52 27.03 -24.85 5.82
C GLY A 52 26.93 -24.39 4.37
N VAL A 53 26.44 -23.18 4.09
CA VAL A 53 26.36 -22.64 2.73
C VAL A 53 26.63 -21.15 2.79
N SER A 54 27.74 -20.68 2.19
CA SER A 54 27.88 -19.27 1.79
C SER A 54 26.65 -18.91 0.98
N SER A 55 25.72 -18.19 1.60
CA SER A 55 24.43 -17.90 0.98
C SER A 55 24.69 -17.02 -0.23
N LYS A 56 24.46 -17.56 -1.44
CA LYS A 56 24.56 -16.79 -2.70
C LYS A 56 23.61 -15.59 -2.74
N ILE A 57 22.64 -15.56 -1.82
CA ILE A 57 21.67 -14.48 -1.67
C ILE A 57 21.71 -13.95 -0.23
N GLN A 58 22.01 -12.67 -0.06
CA GLN A 58 22.04 -12.02 1.26
C GLN A 58 20.68 -11.43 1.64
N LEU A 59 20.40 -11.34 2.95
CA LEU A 59 19.34 -10.49 3.48
C LEU A 59 19.92 -9.14 3.91
N SER A 60 19.21 -8.08 3.60
CA SER A 60 19.53 -6.72 4.03
C SER A 60 18.27 -5.92 4.30
N ILE A 61 18.47 -4.76 4.93
CA ILE A 61 17.44 -3.79 5.24
C ILE A 61 17.96 -2.40 4.86
N VAL A 62 17.07 -1.56 4.33
CA VAL A 62 17.36 -0.16 4.03
C VAL A 62 16.15 0.71 4.35
N SER A 63 16.39 1.88 4.94
CA SER A 63 15.35 2.91 5.11
C SER A 63 15.42 3.90 3.95
N THR A 64 14.33 4.02 3.19
CA THR A 64 14.24 4.95 2.05
C THR A 64 12.83 5.53 1.94
N PRO A 65 12.64 6.73 1.34
CA PRO A 65 11.30 7.21 1.02
C PRO A 65 10.62 6.28 0.00
N LEU A 66 9.45 5.74 0.35
CA LEU A 66 8.68 4.91 -0.56
C LEU A 66 7.54 5.70 -1.18
N ALA A 67 7.33 5.53 -2.48
CA ALA A 67 6.21 6.18 -3.17
C ALA A 67 4.87 5.55 -2.76
N ILE A 68 4.87 4.25 -2.46
CA ILE A 68 3.70 3.46 -2.10
C ILE A 68 4.11 2.27 -1.21
N GLY A 69 3.23 1.85 -0.31
CA GLY A 69 3.54 0.84 0.70
C GLY A 69 4.41 1.39 1.83
N ASP A 70 4.48 0.62 2.90
CA ASP A 70 5.31 0.92 4.07
C ASP A 70 6.57 0.05 4.09
N VAL A 71 6.51 -1.13 3.45
CA VAL A 71 7.65 -2.00 3.20
C VAL A 71 7.60 -2.57 1.77
N ILE A 72 8.73 -2.65 1.10
CA ILE A 72 8.90 -3.35 -0.19
C ILE A 72 10.03 -4.35 -0.05
N ILE A 73 9.76 -5.62 -0.37
CA ILE A 73 10.81 -6.64 -0.47
C ILE A 73 11.23 -6.76 -1.93
N LYS A 74 12.51 -6.50 -2.19
CA LYS A 74 13.10 -6.53 -3.54
C LYS A 74 14.13 -7.64 -3.67
N LEU A 75 14.18 -8.26 -4.84
CA LEU A 75 15.36 -8.98 -5.30
C LEU A 75 16.25 -8.01 -6.08
N ILE A 76 17.49 -7.88 -5.63
CA ILE A 76 18.55 -7.15 -6.32
C ILE A 76 19.50 -8.19 -6.89
N ASP A 77 19.46 -8.36 -8.21
CA ASP A 77 20.47 -9.16 -8.88
C ASP A 77 21.66 -8.27 -9.22
N LYS A 78 22.84 -8.65 -8.73
CA LYS A 78 24.09 -7.92 -8.98
C LYS A 78 24.84 -8.48 -10.20
N LYS A 79 24.29 -9.49 -10.88
CA LYS A 79 24.80 -10.04 -12.14
C LYS A 79 24.51 -9.09 -13.31
N ASP A 80 25.56 -8.64 -13.98
CA ASP A 80 25.49 -7.96 -15.29
C ASP A 80 24.59 -6.70 -15.33
N GLY A 81 24.68 -5.88 -14.27
CA GLY A 81 23.88 -4.67 -14.07
C GLY A 81 22.96 -4.82 -12.86
N ILE A 82 22.70 -3.73 -12.12
CA ILE A 82 21.80 -3.79 -10.95
C ILE A 82 20.37 -3.87 -11.46
N ALA A 83 19.82 -5.09 -11.51
CA ALA A 83 18.42 -5.32 -11.80
C ALA A 83 17.66 -5.42 -10.47
N GLU A 84 16.73 -4.50 -10.25
CA GLU A 84 15.82 -4.52 -9.10
C GLU A 84 14.45 -5.05 -9.52
N LYS A 85 13.96 -6.06 -8.79
CA LYS A 85 12.60 -6.57 -8.95
C LYS A 85 11.87 -6.52 -7.62
N GLU A 86 10.74 -5.82 -7.59
CA GLU A 86 9.83 -5.86 -6.45
C GLU A 86 9.11 -7.21 -6.42
N GLU A 87 9.26 -7.94 -5.33
CA GLU A 87 8.64 -9.25 -5.14
C GLU A 87 7.40 -9.14 -4.24
N LEU A 88 7.38 -8.18 -3.31
CA LEU A 88 6.29 -7.99 -2.36
C LEU A 88 6.17 -6.53 -1.95
N ILE A 89 4.94 -6.02 -1.86
CA ILE A 89 4.63 -4.75 -1.18
C ILE A 89 3.84 -5.08 0.08
N ILE A 90 4.14 -4.40 1.18
CA ILE A 90 3.41 -4.50 2.43
C ILE A 90 2.93 -3.09 2.83
N GLU A 91 1.62 -2.93 2.98
CA GLU A 91 0.98 -1.76 3.59
C GLU A 91 0.66 -2.11 5.04
N ARG A 92 1.39 -1.51 5.99
CA ARG A 92 1.20 -1.76 7.42
C ARG A 92 0.16 -0.79 7.95
N LYS A 93 -0.88 -1.33 8.61
CA LYS A 93 -1.98 -0.50 9.11
C LYS A 93 -2.37 -0.91 10.51
N SER A 94 -2.21 -0.02 11.49
CA SER A 94 -2.82 -0.25 12.80
C SER A 94 -4.35 -0.27 12.68
N ILE A 95 -5.06 -0.97 13.56
CA ILE A 95 -6.54 -0.92 13.57
C ILE A 95 -7.07 0.51 13.70
N SER A 96 -6.41 1.36 14.48
CA SER A 96 -6.82 2.76 14.63
C SER A 96 -6.63 3.55 13.33
N ASP A 97 -5.51 3.33 12.63
CA ASP A 97 -5.22 3.95 11.34
C ASP A 97 -6.14 3.43 10.23
N LEU A 98 -6.51 2.15 10.26
CA LEU A 98 -7.49 1.59 9.33
C LEU A 98 -8.83 2.28 9.50
N LEU A 99 -9.36 2.36 10.73
CA LEU A 99 -10.63 2.99 11.02
C LEU A 99 -10.65 4.49 10.70
N SER A 100 -9.56 5.20 11.01
CA SER A 100 -9.45 6.62 10.66
C SER A 100 -9.38 6.82 9.15
N SER A 101 -8.63 5.98 8.43
CA SER A 101 -8.51 6.04 6.96
C SER A 101 -9.83 5.75 6.23
N ILE A 102 -10.71 4.93 6.82
CA ILE A 102 -12.05 4.71 6.27
C ILE A 102 -12.91 5.97 6.47
N LYS A 103 -12.82 6.60 7.64
CA LYS A 103 -13.61 7.80 7.98
C LYS A 103 -13.25 9.00 7.11
N ASP A 104 -11.97 9.17 6.78
CA ASP A 104 -11.48 10.29 5.98
C ASP A 104 -11.29 9.96 4.47
N GLY A 105 -11.61 8.74 4.04
CA GLY A 105 -11.56 8.31 2.65
C GLY A 105 -10.17 7.91 2.13
N ARG A 106 -9.11 8.02 2.95
CA ARG A 106 -7.76 7.57 2.56
C ARG A 106 -7.67 6.08 2.29
N TYR A 107 -8.50 5.26 2.92
CA TYR A 107 -8.55 3.81 2.67
C TYR A 107 -8.79 3.48 1.20
N GLU A 108 -9.78 4.13 0.57
CA GLU A 108 -10.08 3.89 -0.83
C GLU A 108 -8.95 4.40 -1.74
N GLU A 109 -8.44 5.60 -1.49
CA GLU A 109 -7.33 6.17 -2.27
C GLU A 109 -6.05 5.32 -2.20
N GLN A 110 -5.67 4.88 -1.00
CA GLN A 110 -4.47 4.07 -0.78
C GLN A 110 -4.57 2.73 -1.50
N SER A 111 -5.71 2.05 -1.33
CA SER A 111 -5.95 0.76 -1.97
C SER A 111 -6.05 0.86 -3.50
N TYR A 112 -6.61 1.95 -4.03
CA TYR A 112 -6.67 2.21 -5.46
C TYR A 112 -5.27 2.40 -6.06
N ARG A 113 -4.40 3.14 -5.38
CA ARG A 113 -3.00 3.31 -5.80
C ARG A 113 -2.25 1.98 -5.78
N LEU A 114 -2.48 1.13 -4.77
CA LEU A 114 -1.84 -0.19 -4.66
C LEU A 114 -2.29 -1.14 -5.79
N ASN A 115 -3.58 -1.11 -6.11
CA ASN A 115 -4.16 -1.87 -7.23
C ASN A 115 -3.60 -1.47 -8.60
N GLY A 116 -3.07 -0.25 -8.73
CA GLY A 116 -2.46 0.23 -9.96
C GLY A 116 -0.97 -0.09 -10.11
N THR A 117 -0.37 -0.79 -9.15
CA THR A 117 1.02 -1.22 -9.26
C THR A 117 1.16 -2.36 -10.28
N SER A 118 2.37 -2.58 -10.79
CA SER A 118 2.67 -3.70 -11.69
C SER A 118 2.70 -5.06 -10.98
N LEU A 119 2.60 -5.07 -9.65
CA LEU A 119 2.55 -6.28 -8.85
C LEU A 119 1.11 -6.84 -8.87
N HIS A 120 0.99 -8.15 -9.06
CA HIS A 120 -0.30 -8.82 -8.88
C HIS A 120 -0.80 -8.57 -7.45
N ASN A 121 -2.08 -8.21 -7.29
CA ASN A 121 -2.65 -7.80 -6.00
C ASN A 121 -2.39 -8.79 -4.87
N HIS A 122 -2.40 -10.09 -5.15
CA HIS A 122 -2.08 -11.11 -4.13
C HIS A 122 -0.69 -10.94 -3.49
N ASN A 123 0.28 -10.37 -4.22
CA ASN A 123 1.63 -10.06 -3.76
C ASN A 123 1.71 -8.68 -3.05
N ILE A 124 0.57 -8.06 -2.77
CA ILE A 124 0.44 -6.88 -1.94
C ILE A 124 -0.24 -7.32 -0.64
N ILE A 125 0.48 -7.18 0.48
CA ILE A 125 0.00 -7.57 1.79
C ILE A 125 -0.45 -6.35 2.58
N TYR A 126 -1.71 -6.33 2.99
CA TYR A 126 -2.16 -5.47 4.08
C TYR A 126 -1.84 -6.14 5.40
N LEU A 127 -0.84 -5.63 6.11
CA LEU A 127 -0.45 -6.11 7.44
C LEU A 127 -1.21 -5.30 8.48
N VAL A 128 -2.38 -5.82 8.87
CA VAL A 128 -3.29 -5.12 9.77
C VAL A 128 -2.91 -5.47 11.22
N GLU A 129 -2.40 -4.49 11.96
CA GLU A 129 -1.78 -4.68 13.28
C GLU A 129 -2.70 -4.22 14.43
N GLY A 130 -2.63 -4.95 15.55
CA GLY A 130 -3.29 -4.60 16.81
C GLY A 130 -4.60 -5.36 17.01
N ASN A 131 -5.17 -5.32 18.21
CA ASN A 131 -6.36 -6.10 18.54
C ASN A 131 -7.66 -5.36 18.13
N ILE A 132 -8.58 -6.04 17.42
CA ILE A 132 -9.90 -5.48 17.06
C ILE A 132 -10.85 -5.49 18.27
N LEU A 133 -10.66 -6.43 19.19
CA LEU A 133 -11.53 -6.70 20.33
C LEU A 133 -11.11 -5.94 21.60
N THR A 134 -10.00 -5.21 21.63
CA THR A 134 -9.49 -4.55 22.86
C THR A 134 -10.47 -3.53 23.47
N HIS A 135 -11.44 -3.02 22.71
CA HIS A 135 -12.44 -2.07 23.19
C HIS A 135 -13.68 -2.74 23.84
N TYR A 136 -13.71 -4.08 23.99
CA TYR A 136 -14.90 -4.81 24.45
C TYR A 136 -15.14 -4.78 25.97
N HIS A 137 -14.14 -4.40 26.77
CA HIS A 137 -14.21 -4.56 28.23
C HIS A 137 -14.80 -3.37 29.00
N ASN A 138 -15.12 -2.24 28.36
CA ASN A 138 -15.86 -1.16 29.02
C ASN A 138 -17.38 -1.33 28.83
N LYS A 139 -17.93 -2.31 29.56
CA LYS A 139 -19.37 -2.62 29.63
C LYS A 139 -20.24 -1.46 30.14
N TYR A 140 -19.63 -0.32 30.53
CA TYR A 140 -20.28 0.85 31.13
C TYR A 140 -20.15 2.15 30.33
N THR A 141 -19.53 2.16 29.14
CA THR A 141 -19.53 3.35 28.29
C THR A 141 -20.52 3.17 27.15
N SER A 142 -21.76 3.57 27.39
CA SER A 142 -22.78 3.78 26.36
C SER A 142 -22.33 4.90 25.42
N ASN A 143 -21.52 4.57 24.42
CA ASN A 143 -21.35 5.43 23.25
C ASN A 143 -21.61 4.58 22.01
N THR A 144 -22.79 4.81 21.44
CA THR A 144 -23.43 4.10 20.31
C THR A 144 -22.56 3.96 19.06
N ASN A 145 -21.46 4.71 18.94
CA ASN A 145 -20.55 4.66 17.79
C ASN A 145 -19.41 3.62 17.93
N LYS A 146 -18.99 3.22 19.15
CA LYS A 146 -17.85 2.30 19.32
C LYS A 146 -18.17 0.85 18.96
N ASN A 147 -19.44 0.46 18.99
CA ASN A 147 -19.89 -0.88 18.61
C ASN A 147 -19.77 -1.16 17.10
N ASN A 148 -19.70 -0.11 16.26
CA ASN A 148 -19.63 -0.26 14.81
C ASN A 148 -18.20 -0.43 14.28
N ASP A 149 -17.19 0.10 14.98
CA ASP A 149 -15.80 0.08 14.50
C ASP A 149 -15.29 -1.36 14.24
N LYS A 150 -15.67 -2.35 15.06
CA LYS A 150 -15.29 -3.76 14.83
C LYS A 150 -15.87 -4.31 13.52
N PHE A 151 -17.15 -4.02 13.24
CA PHE A 151 -17.82 -4.46 12.03
C PHE A 151 -17.21 -3.76 10.83
N THR A 152 -16.94 -2.46 10.93
CA THR A 152 -16.24 -1.69 9.90
C THR A 152 -14.85 -2.24 9.62
N ALA A 153 -14.05 -2.57 10.65
CA ALA A 153 -12.73 -3.17 10.48
C ALA A 153 -12.82 -4.53 9.76
N TYR A 154 -13.73 -5.42 10.18
CA TYR A 154 -13.91 -6.72 9.52
C TYR A 154 -14.44 -6.59 8.09
N SER A 155 -15.37 -5.67 7.82
CA SER A 155 -15.84 -5.38 6.47
C SER A 155 -14.69 -4.88 5.59
N ALA A 156 -13.84 -3.98 6.08
CA ALA A 156 -12.68 -3.51 5.33
C ALA A 156 -11.68 -4.64 5.06
N ILE A 157 -11.36 -5.48 6.06
CA ILE A 157 -10.50 -6.66 5.89
C ILE A 157 -11.08 -7.61 4.83
N PHE A 158 -12.38 -7.87 4.87
CA PHE A 158 -13.04 -8.70 3.88
C PHE A 158 -12.96 -8.08 2.49
N SER A 159 -13.22 -6.77 2.37
CA SER A 159 -13.14 -6.07 1.09
C SER A 159 -11.74 -6.08 0.49
N LEU A 160 -10.69 -5.91 1.31
CA LEU A 160 -9.29 -6.01 0.89
C LEU A 160 -8.98 -7.40 0.31
N ASN A 161 -9.40 -8.47 0.98
CA ASN A 161 -9.17 -9.84 0.51
C ASN A 161 -9.99 -10.18 -0.74
N TYR A 162 -11.32 -10.02 -0.65
CA TYR A 162 -12.23 -10.61 -1.61
C TYR A 162 -12.45 -9.73 -2.84
N TYR A 163 -12.75 -8.44 -2.64
CA TYR A 163 -13.07 -7.53 -3.75
C TYR A 163 -11.82 -6.91 -4.37
N LYS A 164 -10.79 -6.64 -3.56
CA LYS A 164 -9.56 -6.01 -4.04
C LYS A 164 -8.46 -7.02 -4.36
N GLY A 165 -8.58 -8.28 -3.93
CA GLY A 165 -7.64 -9.35 -4.26
C GLY A 165 -6.28 -9.22 -3.56
N PHE A 166 -6.16 -8.36 -2.54
CA PHE A 166 -4.96 -8.26 -1.74
C PHE A 166 -4.87 -9.39 -0.72
N SER A 167 -3.66 -9.71 -0.28
CA SER A 167 -3.48 -10.59 0.87
C SER A 167 -3.62 -9.77 2.15
N VAL A 168 -4.39 -10.22 3.13
CA VAL A 168 -4.49 -9.55 4.44
C VAL A 168 -3.99 -10.46 5.54
N ILE A 169 -2.99 -9.99 6.28
CA ILE A 169 -2.42 -10.70 7.42
C ILE A 169 -2.68 -9.88 8.68
N ARG A 170 -3.05 -10.57 9.76
CA ARG A 170 -3.32 -9.95 11.06
C ARG A 170 -2.17 -10.21 12.00
N THR A 171 -1.62 -9.15 12.56
CA THR A 171 -0.62 -9.19 13.63
C THR A 171 -1.15 -8.45 14.85
N VAL A 172 -0.62 -8.78 16.03
CA VAL A 172 -1.06 -8.25 17.32
C VAL A 172 -0.19 -7.09 17.78
N SER A 173 1.06 -7.03 17.34
CA SER A 173 2.02 -6.01 17.77
C SER A 173 3.10 -5.72 16.71
N LEU A 174 3.87 -4.66 16.93
CA LEU A 174 5.00 -4.26 16.10
C LEU A 174 6.05 -5.37 16.00
N GLU A 175 6.31 -6.07 17.11
CA GLU A 175 7.25 -7.18 17.20
C GLU A 175 6.82 -8.34 16.29
N GLU A 176 5.53 -8.70 16.32
CA GLU A 176 5.01 -9.74 15.43
C GLU A 176 5.07 -9.29 13.96
N SER A 177 4.70 -8.04 13.67
CA SER A 177 4.80 -7.46 12.33
C SER A 177 6.23 -7.51 11.78
N ALA A 178 7.22 -7.08 12.57
CA ALA A 178 8.63 -7.12 12.20
C ALA A 178 9.12 -8.55 11.98
N LEU A 179 8.77 -9.48 12.88
CA LEU A 179 9.16 -10.88 12.77
C LEU A 179 8.55 -11.55 11.53
N PHE A 180 7.27 -11.24 11.23
CA PHE A 180 6.58 -11.71 10.04
C PHE A 180 7.31 -11.25 8.78
N ILE A 181 7.65 -9.96 8.68
CA ILE A 181 8.38 -9.41 7.53
C ILE A 181 9.75 -10.07 7.35
N CYS A 182 10.52 -10.24 8.44
CA CYS A 182 11.81 -10.95 8.41
C CYS A 182 11.65 -12.39 7.91
N ASN A 183 10.64 -13.11 8.41
CA ASN A 183 10.35 -14.47 7.99
C ASN A 183 9.93 -14.56 6.52
N CYS A 184 9.13 -13.62 6.02
CA CYS A 184 8.78 -13.53 4.61
C CYS A 184 10.02 -13.34 3.73
N ALA A 185 10.89 -12.38 4.07
CA ALA A 185 12.13 -12.12 3.34
C ALA A 185 13.06 -13.35 3.34
N ASN A 186 13.23 -13.99 4.49
CA ASN A 186 14.04 -15.20 4.61
C ASN A 186 13.46 -16.39 3.84
N LYS A 187 12.13 -16.54 3.85
CA LYS A 187 11.46 -17.60 3.10
C LYS A 187 11.57 -17.38 1.59
N LEU A 188 11.46 -16.13 1.14
CA LEU A 188 11.68 -15.75 -0.25
C LEU A 188 13.12 -16.04 -0.68
N ARG A 189 14.11 -15.64 0.13
CA ARG A 189 15.53 -15.99 -0.06
C ARG A 189 15.71 -17.50 -0.31
N LYS A 190 15.19 -18.34 0.60
CA LYS A 190 15.25 -19.81 0.46
C LYS A 190 14.49 -20.31 -0.77
N GLY A 191 13.32 -19.74 -1.05
CA GLY A 191 12.50 -20.09 -2.21
C GLY A 191 13.21 -19.85 -3.53
N ILE A 192 13.92 -18.74 -3.68
CA ILE A 192 14.70 -18.44 -4.89
C ILE A 192 15.86 -19.41 -5.05
N MET A 193 16.55 -19.76 -3.95
CA MET A 193 17.59 -20.79 -3.96
C MET A 193 17.05 -22.16 -4.40
N ASP A 194 15.82 -22.48 -3.98
CA ASP A 194 15.07 -23.68 -4.40
C ASP A 194 14.45 -23.56 -5.80
N LYS A 195 14.70 -22.45 -6.53
CA LYS A 195 14.10 -22.13 -7.83
C LYS A 195 12.55 -22.14 -7.84
N LYS A 196 11.93 -21.82 -6.70
CA LYS A 196 10.47 -21.68 -6.58
C LYS A 196 10.01 -20.41 -7.26
N ARG A 197 8.85 -20.48 -7.90
CA ARG A 197 8.16 -19.35 -8.52
C ARG A 197 6.95 -18.96 -7.68
N PRO A 198 6.59 -17.67 -7.60
CA PRO A 198 5.34 -17.26 -6.98
C PRO A 198 4.16 -17.88 -7.75
N TYR A 199 3.09 -18.21 -7.03
CA TYR A 199 1.88 -18.76 -7.65
C TYR A 199 1.24 -17.72 -8.58
N TYR A 200 1.11 -16.49 -8.10
CA TYR A 200 0.69 -15.34 -8.89
C TYR A 200 1.92 -14.58 -9.39
N ALA A 201 2.22 -14.75 -10.68
CA ALA A 201 3.26 -13.96 -11.33
C ALA A 201 2.66 -12.63 -11.83
N ASN A 202 3.48 -11.59 -11.83
CA ASN A 202 3.11 -10.34 -12.50
C ASN A 202 2.99 -10.63 -13.99
N ALA A 203 1.86 -10.24 -14.60
CA ALA A 203 1.72 -10.33 -16.04
C ALA A 203 2.76 -9.40 -16.67
N ASN A 204 3.81 -9.98 -17.24
CA ASN A 204 4.71 -9.21 -18.08
C ASN A 204 3.88 -8.66 -19.23
N ALA A 205 3.75 -7.33 -19.34
CA ALA A 205 3.07 -6.68 -20.46
C ALA A 205 3.75 -6.91 -21.83
N ASN A 206 4.77 -7.77 -21.90
CA ASN A 206 5.51 -8.14 -23.10
C ASN A 206 5.76 -9.65 -23.17
N ALA A 207 4.69 -10.45 -23.23
CA ALA A 207 4.79 -11.85 -23.63
C ALA A 207 4.00 -12.11 -24.92
N ASN A 208 4.40 -11.44 -26.00
CA ASN A 208 4.24 -12.01 -27.34
C ASN A 208 5.32 -13.06 -27.54
N THR A 209 5.13 -14.22 -26.93
CA THR A 209 5.82 -15.45 -27.36
C THR A 209 4.84 -16.59 -27.23
N ASN A 210 4.32 -17.02 -28.38
CA ASN A 210 3.78 -18.34 -28.59
C ASN A 210 4.78 -19.36 -28.03
N THR A 211 4.35 -20.18 -27.06
CA THR A 211 4.57 -21.64 -27.03
C THR A 211 3.96 -22.23 -25.75
N ASP A 212 3.35 -23.39 -25.95
CA ASP A 212 2.95 -24.43 -24.99
C ASP A 212 1.58 -24.29 -24.32
N GLU A 213 0.60 -24.77 -25.09
CA GLU A 213 -0.64 -25.40 -24.62
C GLU A 213 -0.32 -26.44 -23.54
N ASN A 214 -0.69 -26.15 -22.29
CA ASN A 214 -1.30 -27.07 -21.31
C ASN A 214 -1.19 -26.47 -19.90
N ALA A 215 -2.05 -25.49 -19.60
CA ALA A 215 -2.50 -25.23 -18.24
C ALA A 215 -3.94 -24.73 -18.32
N ILE A 216 -4.82 -25.42 -17.60
CA ILE A 216 -6.27 -25.25 -17.62
C ILE A 216 -6.63 -23.81 -17.19
N THR A 217 -6.95 -22.98 -18.18
CA THR A 217 -7.45 -21.62 -18.02
C THR A 217 -8.93 -21.66 -17.68
N GLN A 218 -9.29 -21.58 -16.39
CA GLN A 218 -10.61 -21.08 -16.00
C GLN A 218 -10.53 -19.55 -15.90
N GLN A 219 -10.66 -18.91 -17.05
CA GLN A 219 -10.93 -17.48 -17.19
C GLN A 219 -12.37 -17.21 -16.77
N LEU A 220 -12.55 -16.56 -15.62
CA LEU A 220 -13.77 -15.78 -15.38
C LEU A 220 -13.63 -14.47 -16.14
N HIS A 221 -14.36 -14.37 -17.24
CA HIS A 221 -14.65 -13.11 -17.93
C HIS A 221 -15.27 -12.12 -16.95
N GLN A 222 -14.57 -11.03 -16.68
CA GLN A 222 -15.21 -9.75 -16.36
C GLN A 222 -14.65 -8.72 -17.32
N GLU A 223 -15.59 -8.06 -18.02
CA GLU A 223 -15.35 -6.99 -18.98
C GLU A 223 -14.45 -5.91 -18.35
N GLN A 224 -13.25 -5.76 -18.90
CA GLN A 224 -12.29 -4.74 -18.50
C GLN A 224 -12.63 -3.43 -19.22
N PRO A 225 -12.93 -2.33 -18.51
CA PRO A 225 -12.85 -1.01 -19.13
C PRO A 225 -11.36 -0.66 -19.31
N ASN A 226 -11.00 -0.23 -20.52
CA ASN A 226 -9.68 0.25 -20.97
C ASN A 226 -8.68 0.61 -19.84
N TYR A 227 -7.77 -0.32 -19.53
CA TYR A 227 -6.76 -0.28 -18.47
C TYR A 227 -5.43 0.42 -18.90
N SER A 228 -5.44 1.29 -19.90
CA SER A 228 -4.20 1.81 -20.50
C SER A 228 -3.50 2.94 -19.73
N GLN A 229 -3.84 3.15 -18.45
CA GLN A 229 -3.05 4.00 -17.56
C GLN A 229 -2.73 3.24 -16.27
N VAL A 230 -1.58 2.57 -16.26
CA VAL A 230 -0.93 2.14 -15.02
C VAL A 230 -0.87 3.36 -14.09
N ILE A 231 -1.57 3.30 -12.95
CA ILE A 231 -1.57 4.39 -11.97
C ILE A 231 -0.14 4.51 -11.47
N LYS A 232 0.44 5.69 -11.60
CA LYS A 232 1.83 5.91 -11.22
C LYS A 232 1.98 5.75 -9.72
N LYS A 233 3.11 5.22 -9.26
CA LYS A 233 3.36 5.02 -7.82
C LYS A 233 3.29 6.33 -7.04
N VAL A 234 3.82 7.41 -7.63
CA VAL A 234 3.91 8.71 -6.99
C VAL A 234 2.62 9.49 -7.17
N LYS A 235 1.98 9.89 -6.05
CA LYS A 235 0.69 10.60 -6.05
C LYS A 235 0.66 11.83 -6.97
N LYS A 236 1.68 12.70 -6.89
CA LYS A 236 1.74 13.94 -7.69
C LYS A 236 1.69 13.69 -9.20
N GLU A 237 2.10 12.51 -9.65
CA GLU A 237 2.15 12.16 -11.07
C GLU A 237 0.79 11.68 -11.60
N ASN A 238 -0.17 11.43 -10.72
CA ASN A 238 -1.57 11.09 -11.04
C ASN A 238 -2.54 12.28 -10.80
N ILE A 239 -2.04 13.44 -10.40
CA ILE A 239 -2.85 14.64 -10.25
C ILE A 239 -3.09 15.23 -11.64
N THR A 240 -4.35 15.48 -11.99
CA THR A 240 -4.79 16.07 -13.25
C THR A 240 -5.55 17.37 -13.01
N PRO A 241 -5.67 18.26 -14.02
CA PRO A 241 -6.53 19.43 -13.92
C PRO A 241 -7.99 19.11 -13.58
N SER A 242 -8.47 17.90 -13.91
CA SER A 242 -9.83 17.45 -13.63
C SER A 242 -10.04 16.97 -12.19
N ASN A 243 -9.05 16.30 -11.57
CA ASN A 243 -9.22 15.72 -10.22
C ASN A 243 -8.66 16.59 -9.09
N ILE A 244 -7.82 17.58 -9.39
CA ILE A 244 -7.14 18.37 -8.36
C ILE A 244 -8.10 19.14 -7.45
N GLY A 245 -9.23 19.63 -7.98
CA GLY A 245 -10.23 20.33 -7.17
C GLY A 245 -10.84 19.44 -6.09
N GLU A 246 -11.12 18.18 -6.42
CA GLU A 246 -11.67 17.22 -5.46
C GLU A 246 -10.64 16.90 -4.36
N ILE A 247 -9.38 16.70 -4.75
CA ILE A 247 -8.26 16.42 -3.83
C ILE A 247 -8.07 17.59 -2.86
N MET A 248 -8.11 18.83 -3.35
CA MET A 248 -8.00 20.04 -2.54
C MET A 248 -9.14 20.17 -1.53
N LEU A 249 -10.38 19.94 -1.96
CA LEU A 249 -11.54 20.04 -1.07
C LEU A 249 -11.52 19.00 0.05
N CYS A 250 -11.06 17.77 -0.22
CA CYS A 250 -10.91 16.73 0.81
C CYS A 250 -9.92 17.11 1.94
N GLN A 251 -9.07 18.14 1.76
CA GLN A 251 -8.18 18.61 2.82
C GLN A 251 -8.88 19.56 3.81
N ILE A 252 -10.08 20.05 3.47
CA ILE A 252 -10.86 20.90 4.38
C ILE A 252 -11.59 20.00 5.39
N PRO A 253 -11.50 20.27 6.70
CA PRO A 253 -12.16 19.46 7.71
C PRO A 253 -13.65 19.26 7.44
N GLY A 254 -14.12 18.01 7.57
CA GLY A 254 -15.54 17.68 7.39
C GLY A 254 -16.03 17.63 5.94
N ILE A 255 -15.13 17.63 4.96
CA ILE A 255 -15.45 17.36 3.55
C ILE A 255 -15.02 15.94 3.19
N SER A 256 -15.98 15.10 2.83
CA SER A 256 -15.72 13.76 2.27
C SER A 256 -15.41 13.81 0.77
N SER A 257 -14.83 12.73 0.24
CA SER A 257 -14.65 12.54 -1.22
C SER A 257 -15.97 12.68 -1.97
N THR A 258 -17.05 12.08 -1.48
CA THR A 258 -18.39 12.20 -2.08
C THR A 258 -18.88 13.65 -2.14
N THR A 259 -18.64 14.44 -1.09
CA THR A 259 -19.02 15.85 -1.07
C THR A 259 -18.16 16.65 -2.05
N ALA A 260 -16.85 16.39 -2.09
CA ALA A 260 -15.91 17.05 -3.00
C ALA A 260 -16.26 16.80 -4.48
N VAL A 261 -16.53 15.55 -4.87
CA VAL A 261 -16.94 15.16 -6.23
C VAL A 261 -18.19 15.93 -6.65
N VAL A 262 -19.22 15.98 -5.80
CA VAL A 262 -20.49 16.62 -6.16
C VAL A 262 -20.32 18.13 -6.32
N ILE A 263 -19.52 18.77 -5.47
CA ILE A 263 -19.18 20.20 -5.60
C ILE A 263 -18.42 20.43 -6.92
N MET A 264 -17.40 19.63 -7.21
CA MET A 264 -16.58 19.79 -8.40
C MET A 264 -17.34 19.47 -9.69
N ASN A 265 -18.31 18.57 -9.67
CA ASN A 265 -19.21 18.36 -10.81
C ASN A 265 -20.08 19.59 -11.13
N LYS A 266 -20.48 20.37 -10.11
CA LYS A 266 -21.25 21.60 -10.32
C LYS A 266 -20.36 22.75 -10.81
N PHE A 267 -19.23 22.99 -10.15
CA PHE A 267 -18.43 24.20 -10.38
C PHE A 267 -17.24 24.00 -11.31
N HIS A 268 -16.83 22.76 -11.58
CA HIS A 268 -15.72 22.33 -12.44
C HIS A 268 -14.32 22.75 -11.98
N THR A 269 -14.17 23.94 -11.40
CA THR A 269 -12.90 24.47 -10.89
C THR A 269 -13.09 25.13 -9.52
N ILE A 270 -12.00 25.19 -8.73
CA ILE A 270 -11.99 25.91 -7.45
C ILE A 270 -12.21 27.41 -7.66
N ASP A 271 -11.70 27.99 -8.74
CA ASP A 271 -11.91 29.40 -9.09
C ASP A 271 -13.41 29.72 -9.28
N ASN A 272 -14.11 28.89 -10.06
CA ASN A 272 -15.55 29.03 -10.26
C ASN A 272 -16.33 28.86 -8.95
N LEU A 273 -15.93 27.91 -8.10
CA LEU A 273 -16.51 27.72 -6.77
C LEU A 273 -16.37 28.99 -5.93
N ILE A 274 -15.16 29.57 -5.86
CA ILE A 274 -14.90 30.79 -5.08
C ILE A 274 -15.71 31.97 -5.63
N LYS A 275 -15.77 32.16 -6.95
CA LYS A 275 -16.58 33.20 -7.59
C LYS A 275 -18.06 33.07 -7.21
N ASN A 276 -18.62 31.86 -7.32
CA ASN A 276 -20.01 31.60 -6.95
C ASN A 276 -20.29 31.84 -5.46
N ILE A 277 -19.35 31.48 -4.57
CA ILE A 277 -19.49 31.78 -3.13
C ILE A 277 -19.47 33.29 -2.88
N LYS A 278 -18.63 34.06 -3.58
CA LYS A 278 -18.58 35.52 -3.42
C LYS A 278 -19.83 36.21 -3.97
N GLU A 279 -20.37 35.74 -5.08
CA GLU A 279 -21.55 36.32 -5.74
C GLU A 279 -22.87 35.94 -5.05
N HIS A 280 -22.99 34.68 -4.60
CA HIS A 280 -24.25 34.13 -4.11
C HIS A 280 -24.20 33.69 -2.63
N GLY A 281 -23.04 33.74 -1.98
CA GLY A 281 -22.88 33.31 -0.59
C GLY A 281 -23.16 31.82 -0.39
N VAL A 282 -23.71 31.47 0.78
CA VAL A 282 -24.01 30.09 1.20
C VAL A 282 -25.03 29.36 0.30
N THR A 283 -25.85 30.08 -0.47
CA THR A 283 -26.99 29.48 -1.19
C THR A 283 -26.53 28.57 -2.32
N CYS A 284 -25.46 28.93 -3.03
CA CYS A 284 -24.92 28.15 -4.14
C CYS A 284 -24.52 26.72 -3.75
N LEU A 285 -24.15 26.51 -2.47
CA LEU A 285 -23.79 25.22 -1.88
C LEU A 285 -25.00 24.49 -1.26
N LYS A 286 -25.98 25.22 -0.69
CA LYS A 286 -27.19 24.63 -0.08
C LYS A 286 -28.12 23.93 -1.08
N GLU A 287 -28.07 24.35 -2.33
CA GLU A 287 -28.86 23.79 -3.43
C GLU A 287 -28.28 22.47 -3.95
N ILE A 288 -27.06 22.13 -3.57
CA ILE A 288 -26.39 20.92 -4.05
C ILE A 288 -26.95 19.70 -3.32
N THR A 289 -27.41 18.74 -4.11
CA THR A 289 -27.87 17.43 -3.64
C THR A 289 -27.05 16.32 -4.28
N TYR A 290 -26.97 15.19 -3.57
CA TYR A 290 -26.33 13.97 -4.06
C TYR A 290 -27.08 12.75 -3.59
N THR A 291 -26.98 11.66 -4.35
CA THR A 291 -27.62 10.39 -4.02
C THR A 291 -26.68 9.56 -3.15
N ASN A 292 -27.17 9.05 -2.03
CA ASN A 292 -26.46 8.09 -1.19
C ASN A 292 -27.45 7.02 -0.74
N ASN A 293 -27.22 5.77 -1.18
CA ASN A 293 -28.12 4.63 -0.97
C ASN A 293 -29.57 4.95 -1.38
N ASP A 294 -29.74 5.39 -2.63
CA ASP A 294 -31.03 5.78 -3.25
C ASP A 294 -31.80 6.91 -2.57
N LYS A 295 -31.17 7.61 -1.61
CA LYS A 295 -31.73 8.77 -0.93
C LYS A 295 -30.99 10.03 -1.33
N THR A 296 -31.74 11.03 -1.76
CA THR A 296 -31.23 12.37 -2.03
C THR A 296 -30.86 13.07 -0.72
N ARG A 297 -29.59 13.45 -0.57
CA ARG A 297 -29.06 14.19 0.59
C ARG A 297 -28.56 15.56 0.16
N LYS A 298 -28.62 16.52 1.09
CA LYS A 298 -27.96 17.83 0.95
C LYS A 298 -26.56 17.79 1.57
N ILE A 299 -25.70 18.71 1.15
CA ILE A 299 -24.42 18.95 1.82
C ILE A 299 -24.68 19.39 3.27
N SER A 300 -23.89 18.86 4.21
CA SER A 300 -24.05 19.16 5.63
C SER A 300 -23.73 20.63 5.93
N LYS A 301 -24.41 21.22 6.92
CA LYS A 301 -24.14 22.62 7.33
C LYS A 301 -22.68 22.82 7.75
N SER A 302 -22.09 21.89 8.49
CA SER A 302 -20.69 22.02 8.92
C SER A 302 -19.71 21.98 7.74
N SER A 303 -19.97 21.15 6.73
CA SER A 303 -19.17 21.13 5.50
C SER A 303 -19.25 22.48 4.77
N ILE A 304 -20.45 23.06 4.64
CA ILE A 304 -20.65 24.37 4.01
C ILE A 304 -19.92 25.47 4.78
N ASP A 305 -20.08 25.51 6.10
CA ASP A 305 -19.45 26.52 6.96
C ASP A 305 -17.91 26.44 6.86
N ASN A 306 -17.35 25.22 6.81
CA ASN A 306 -15.91 25.03 6.62
C ASN A 306 -15.44 25.43 5.22
N ILE A 307 -16.16 25.11 4.14
CA ILE A 307 -15.80 25.54 2.78
C ILE A 307 -15.67 27.06 2.73
N ILE A 308 -16.66 27.77 3.24
CA ILE A 308 -16.67 29.25 3.23
C ILE A 308 -15.51 29.78 4.07
N LYS A 309 -15.34 29.23 5.28
CA LYS A 309 -14.28 29.65 6.19
C LYS A 309 -12.88 29.53 5.57
N PHE A 310 -12.63 28.50 4.77
CA PHE A 310 -11.31 28.21 4.20
C PHE A 310 -11.09 28.80 2.81
N LEU A 311 -12.14 29.06 2.02
CA LEU A 311 -12.02 29.51 0.62
C LEU A 311 -12.52 30.93 0.34
N ALA A 312 -13.34 31.50 1.22
CA ALA A 312 -14.05 32.75 0.95
C ALA A 312 -14.07 33.76 2.12
N ASN A 313 -13.27 33.51 3.17
CA ASN A 313 -12.95 34.51 4.18
C ASN A 313 -11.84 35.46 3.70
#